data_AF-A0A1Q8T976-F1
#
_entry.id   AF-A0A1Q8T976-F1
#
_cell.length_a   1.000
_cell.length_b   1.000
_cell.length_c   1.000
_cell.angle_alpha   90.00
_cell.angle_beta   90.00
_cell.angle_gamma   90.00
#
_symmetry.space_group_name_H-M   'P 1'
#
loop_
_entity.id
_entity.type
_entity.pdbx_description
1 polymer ?
#
loop_
_entity_poly.entity_id
_entity_poly.type
_entity_poly.pdbx_seq_one_letter_code
_entity_poly.pdbx_strand_id
1 'polypeptide(L)'
;MNAQSLHDDAIVIDGLIIAKWGRELLEDMRRGGLTAANCTVSVWEGFQATVDNIVETNALLAACDDLVRPVHTTADITRAKEEGKTGIIYGFQNAHAFEDQIGYVEVFK
;
A
#
# COMPACT_ATOMS: atom_id res chain seq x y z
N MET A 1 27.77 13.32 -4.35
CA MET A 1 26.59 12.45 -4.28
C MET A 1 27.07 11.01 -4.39
N ASN A 2 26.74 10.15 -3.44
CA ASN A 2 26.99 8.70 -3.47
C ASN A 2 25.66 7.95 -3.67
N ALA A 3 25.71 6.62 -3.86
CA ALA A 3 24.51 5.82 -4.11
C ALA A 3 23.45 5.94 -3.00
N GLN A 4 23.86 5.98 -1.74
CA GLN A 4 22.94 6.13 -0.61
C GLN A 4 22.23 7.49 -0.64
N SER A 5 22.98 8.59 -0.78
CA SER A 5 22.38 9.93 -0.85
C SER A 5 21.42 10.10 -2.03
N LEU A 6 21.71 9.45 -3.17
CA LEU A 6 20.80 9.45 -4.32
C LEU A 6 19.48 8.73 -4.01
N HIS A 7 19.55 7.57 -3.33
CA HIS A 7 18.38 6.81 -2.93
C HIS A 7 17.54 7.55 -1.88
N ASP A 8 18.21 8.15 -0.88
CA ASP A 8 17.55 8.92 0.16
C ASP A 8 16.78 10.11 -0.41
N ASP A 9 17.30 10.77 -1.45
CA ASP A 9 16.66 11.90 -2.13
C ASP A 9 15.56 11.48 -3.14
N ALA A 10 15.58 10.23 -3.62
CA ALA A 10 14.66 9.76 -4.66
C ALA A 10 13.27 9.36 -4.13
N ILE A 11 12.26 9.44 -5.00
CA ILE A 11 10.95 8.80 -4.79
C ILE A 11 11.04 7.38 -5.35
N VAL A 12 11.01 6.38 -4.47
CA VAL A 12 11.10 4.97 -4.85
C VAL A 12 9.75 4.31 -4.64
N ILE A 13 9.17 3.79 -5.71
CA ILE A 13 7.85 3.16 -5.71
C ILE A 13 7.99 1.71 -6.17
N ASP A 14 7.48 0.78 -5.37
CA ASP A 14 7.31 -0.60 -5.80
C ASP A 14 5.92 -0.80 -6.43
N GLY A 15 5.90 -1.36 -7.64
CA GLY A 15 4.68 -1.59 -8.40
C GLY A 15 3.86 -2.80 -7.94
N LEU A 16 4.42 -3.69 -7.11
CA LEU A 16 3.71 -4.84 -6.58
C LEU A 16 4.43 -5.46 -5.36
N ILE A 17 3.76 -5.44 -4.22
CA ILE A 17 4.14 -6.20 -3.03
C ILE A 17 2.98 -7.11 -2.63
N ILE A 18 3.28 -8.41 -2.57
CA ILE A 18 2.43 -9.44 -1.98
C ILE A 18 3.26 -10.17 -0.92
N ALA A 19 3.01 -9.84 0.34
CA ALA A 19 3.77 -10.34 1.48
C ALA A 19 2.82 -10.63 2.63
N LYS A 20 3.33 -11.24 3.70
CA LYS A 20 2.59 -11.33 4.95
C LYS A 20 2.65 -9.98 5.66
N TRP A 21 1.50 -9.32 5.81
CA TRP A 21 1.44 -7.99 6.40
C TRP A 21 1.58 -8.04 7.92
N GLY A 22 2.32 -7.08 8.45
CA GLY A 22 2.59 -6.92 9.86
C GLY A 22 3.63 -5.84 10.08
N ARG A 23 3.78 -5.39 11.33
CA ARG A 23 4.67 -4.28 11.67
C ARG A 23 6.12 -4.49 11.19
N GLU A 24 6.65 -5.71 11.34
CA GLU A 24 8.01 -6.06 10.92
C GLU A 24 8.25 -5.80 9.42
N LEU A 25 7.30 -6.16 8.55
CA LEU A 25 7.37 -5.86 7.13
C LEU A 25 7.37 -4.33 6.88
N LEU A 26 6.53 -3.58 7.60
CA LEU A 26 6.45 -2.12 7.44
C LEU A 26 7.75 -1.44 7.90
N GLU A 27 8.38 -1.93 8.97
CA GLU A 27 9.70 -1.48 9.43
C GLU A 27 10.79 -1.80 8.40
N ASP A 28 10.71 -2.95 7.73
CA ASP A 28 11.62 -3.32 6.64
C ASP A 28 11.45 -2.44 5.41
N MET A 29 10.21 -2.12 5.01
CA MET A 29 9.93 -1.15 3.95
C MET A 29 10.52 0.22 4.28
N ARG A 30 10.40 0.64 5.56
CA ARG A 30 11.00 1.89 6.04
C ARG A 30 12.52 1.86 5.97
N ARG A 31 13.14 0.79 6.45
CA ARG A 31 14.59 0.59 6.43
C ARG A 31 15.14 0.55 4.99
N GLY A 32 14.37 0.02 4.05
CA GLY A 32 14.69 0.02 2.62
C GLY A 32 14.52 1.38 1.93
N GLY A 33 13.98 2.39 2.60
CA GLY A 33 13.76 3.72 2.03
C GLY A 33 12.62 3.77 1.00
N LEU A 34 11.70 2.81 1.03
CA LEU A 34 10.58 2.79 0.09
C LEU A 34 9.66 3.97 0.35
N THR A 35 9.29 4.69 -0.71
CA THR A 35 8.39 5.84 -0.60
C THR A 35 6.94 5.43 -0.71
N ALA A 36 6.61 4.53 -1.63
CA ALA A 36 5.29 3.93 -1.72
C ALA A 36 5.33 2.51 -2.31
N ALA A 37 4.30 1.72 -2.05
CA ALA A 37 4.10 0.42 -2.66
C ALA A 37 2.64 0.21 -3.06
N ASN A 38 2.45 -0.40 -4.23
CA ASN A 38 1.20 -1.09 -4.55
C ASN A 38 1.16 -2.43 -3.83
N CYS A 39 0.18 -2.57 -2.96
CA CYS A 39 0.10 -3.55 -1.91
C CYS A 39 -1.15 -4.39 -2.15
N THR A 40 -0.96 -5.67 -2.47
CA THR A 40 -2.05 -6.55 -2.90
C THR A 40 -2.97 -6.91 -1.74
N VAL A 41 -4.27 -6.65 -1.88
CA VAL A 41 -5.31 -7.03 -0.91
C VAL A 41 -6.34 -8.02 -1.47
N SER A 42 -6.22 -8.39 -2.75
CA SER A 42 -7.07 -9.40 -3.41
C SER A 42 -6.35 -10.05 -4.59
N VAL A 43 -6.43 -11.38 -4.69
CA VAL A 43 -5.93 -12.22 -5.80
C VAL A 43 -7.01 -13.17 -6.30
N TRP A 44 -7.67 -13.90 -5.41
CA TRP A 44 -8.69 -14.91 -5.75
C TRP A 44 -10.02 -14.67 -5.03
N GLU A 45 -10.06 -13.68 -4.14
CA GLU A 45 -11.19 -13.35 -3.29
C GLU A 45 -12.32 -12.68 -4.11
N GLY A 46 -13.56 -13.04 -3.78
CA GLY A 46 -14.76 -12.31 -4.23
C GLY A 46 -14.93 -10.99 -3.46
N PHE A 47 -16.12 -10.37 -3.55
CA PHE A 47 -16.35 -9.02 -3.03
C PHE A 47 -16.16 -8.96 -1.51
N GLN A 48 -16.90 -9.78 -0.75
CA GLN A 48 -16.87 -9.72 0.71
C GLN A 48 -15.49 -10.05 1.29
N ALA A 49 -14.84 -11.11 0.80
CA ALA A 49 -13.51 -11.49 1.27
C ALA A 49 -12.44 -10.43 0.95
N THR A 50 -12.57 -9.73 -0.19
CA THR A 50 -11.72 -8.56 -0.49
C THR A 50 -11.96 -7.42 0.50
N VAL A 51 -13.22 -7.14 0.85
CA VAL A 51 -13.56 -6.12 1.87
C VAL A 51 -12.99 -6.51 3.23
N ASP A 52 -13.09 -7.77 3.64
CA ASP A 52 -12.54 -8.27 4.90
C ASP A 52 -11.01 -8.04 4.96
N ASN A 53 -10.29 -8.34 3.89
CA ASN A 53 -8.86 -8.04 3.77
C ASN A 53 -8.57 -6.54 3.91
N ILE A 54 -9.36 -5.67 3.28
CA ILE A 54 -9.23 -4.21 3.40
C ILE A 54 -9.47 -3.75 4.84
N VAL A 55 -10.46 -4.31 5.55
CA VAL A 55 -10.74 -4.00 6.96
C VAL A 55 -9.58 -4.38 7.86
N GLU A 56 -9.05 -5.60 7.72
CA GLU A 56 -7.87 -6.05 8.47
C GLU A 56 -6.65 -5.18 8.18
N THR A 57 -6.45 -4.84 6.91
CA THR A 57 -5.33 -3.99 6.48
C THR A 57 -5.45 -2.58 7.04
N ASN A 58 -6.64 -1.97 6.99
CA ASN A 58 -6.89 -0.65 7.57
C ASN A 58 -6.60 -0.62 9.08
N ALA A 59 -6.97 -1.68 9.82
CA ALA A 59 -6.67 -1.79 11.23
C ALA A 59 -5.16 -1.85 11.49
N LEU A 60 -4.41 -2.58 10.67
CA LEU A 60 -2.96 -2.62 10.74
C LEU A 60 -2.32 -1.25 10.42
N LEU A 61 -2.79 -0.57 9.37
CA LEU A 61 -2.27 0.76 9.01
C LEU A 61 -2.51 1.78 10.14
N ALA A 62 -3.69 1.74 10.76
CA ALA A 62 -4.00 2.61 11.90
C ALA A 62 -3.11 2.31 13.13
N ALA A 63 -2.80 1.03 13.37
CA ALA A 63 -1.90 0.62 14.46
C ALA A 63 -0.41 0.90 14.19
N CYS A 64 -0.04 1.20 12.94
CA CYS A 64 1.32 1.48 12.49
C CYS A 64 1.44 2.86 11.83
N ASP A 65 0.61 3.82 12.23
CA ASP A 65 0.56 5.15 11.63
C ASP A 65 1.89 5.91 11.70
N ASP A 66 2.77 5.51 12.61
CA ASP A 66 4.15 5.99 12.76
C ASP A 66 5.04 5.58 11.56
N LEU A 67 4.70 4.48 10.87
CA LEU A 67 5.47 3.91 9.77
C LEU A 67 4.86 4.19 8.40
N VAL A 68 3.53 4.28 8.29
CA VAL A 68 2.85 4.24 6.99
C VAL A 68 1.79 5.31 6.81
N ARG A 69 1.43 5.55 5.54
CA ARG A 69 0.39 6.48 5.10
C ARG A 69 -0.48 5.83 4.03
N PRO A 70 -1.82 5.85 4.14
CA PRO A 70 -2.70 5.48 3.02
C PRO A 70 -2.50 6.43 1.83
N VAL A 71 -2.50 5.89 0.61
CA VAL A 71 -2.31 6.65 -0.63
C VAL A 71 -3.53 6.54 -1.52
N HIS A 72 -4.18 7.67 -1.79
CA HIS A 72 -5.30 7.78 -2.74
C HIS A 72 -4.96 8.71 -3.91
N THR A 73 -3.93 9.54 -3.75
CA THR A 73 -3.46 10.49 -4.76
C THR A 73 -1.94 10.51 -4.84
N THR A 74 -1.39 11.04 -5.93
CA THR A 74 0.07 11.23 -6.04
C THR A 74 0.62 12.21 -5.00
N ALA A 75 -0.20 13.17 -4.53
CA ALA A 75 0.19 14.07 -3.45
C ALA A 75 0.44 13.32 -2.13
N ASP A 76 -0.25 12.21 -1.88
CA ASP A 76 -0.01 11.39 -0.68
C ASP A 76 1.34 10.67 -0.74
N ILE A 77 1.84 10.33 -1.94
CA ILE A 77 3.17 9.74 -2.13
C ILE A 77 4.26 10.76 -1.73
N THR A 78 4.12 12.00 -2.21
CA THR A 78 5.06 13.08 -1.83
C THR A 78 5.01 13.32 -0.33
N ARG A 79 3.82 13.38 0.27
CA ARG A 79 3.67 13.53 1.73
C ARG A 79 4.27 12.37 2.51
N ALA A 80 4.13 11.12 2.03
CA ALA A 80 4.76 9.97 2.68
C ALA A 80 6.29 10.16 2.77
N LYS A 81 6.92 10.63 1.68
CA LYS A 81 8.36 10.95 1.67
C LYS A 81 8.70 12.04 2.69
N GLU A 82 7.96 13.15 2.66
CA GLU A 82 8.17 14.31 3.55
C GLU A 82 8.03 13.94 5.04
N GLU A 83 7.08 13.05 5.35
CA GLU A 83 6.83 12.55 6.70
C GLU A 83 7.79 11.44 7.13
N GLY A 84 8.66 10.96 6.23
CA GLY A 84 9.54 9.83 6.50
C GLY A 84 8.77 8.52 6.74
N LYS A 85 7.66 8.32 6.02
CA LYS A 85 6.78 7.14 6.05
C LYS A 85 6.77 6.41 4.71
N THR A 86 6.25 5.18 4.70
CA THR A 86 5.96 4.45 3.46
C THR A 86 4.49 4.61 3.09
N GLY A 87 4.22 5.06 1.87
CA GLY A 87 2.87 5.12 1.30
C GLY A 87 2.35 3.73 0.91
N ILE A 88 1.11 3.41 1.26
CA ILE A 88 0.45 2.15 0.93
C ILE A 88 -0.70 2.43 -0.03
N ILE A 89 -0.60 1.87 -1.23
CA ILE A 89 -1.62 1.90 -2.28
C ILE A 89 -2.27 0.53 -2.30
N TYR A 90 -3.60 0.43 -2.18
CA TYR A 90 -4.27 -0.86 -2.35
C TYR A 90 -4.36 -1.23 -3.83
N GLY A 91 -4.03 -2.48 -4.13
CA GLY A 91 -4.18 -3.06 -5.46
C GLY A 91 -4.84 -4.42 -5.41
N PHE A 92 -5.60 -4.72 -6.46
CA PHE A 92 -6.13 -6.05 -6.71
C PHE A 92 -5.38 -6.65 -7.89
N GLN A 93 -4.97 -7.90 -7.75
CA GLN A 93 -4.29 -8.64 -8.81
C GLN A 93 -5.27 -9.39 -9.72
N ASN A 94 -6.57 -9.25 -9.46
CA ASN A 94 -7.64 -9.86 -10.21
C ASN A 94 -8.91 -9.02 -10.12
N ALA A 95 -9.69 -9.01 -11.21
CA ALA A 95 -10.99 -8.34 -11.26
C ALA A 95 -12.10 -9.15 -10.56
N HIS A 96 -11.82 -10.36 -10.07
CA HIS A 96 -12.83 -11.22 -9.44
C HIS A 96 -13.49 -10.60 -8.20
N ALA A 97 -12.81 -9.66 -7.52
CA ALA A 97 -13.38 -8.88 -6.42
C ALA A 97 -14.62 -8.05 -6.82
N PHE A 98 -14.77 -7.74 -8.12
CA PHE A 98 -15.95 -7.06 -8.65
C PHE A 98 -17.11 -8.02 -8.97
N GLU A 99 -16.85 -9.33 -8.93
CA GLU A 99 -17.83 -10.39 -9.26
C GLU A 99 -18.51 -10.10 -10.61
N ASP A 100 -19.84 -10.11 -10.65
CA ASP A 100 -20.66 -9.77 -11.82
C ASP A 100 -21.28 -8.36 -11.72
N GLN A 101 -20.76 -7.51 -10.81
CA GLN A 101 -21.34 -6.21 -10.48
C GLN A 101 -20.44 -5.05 -10.91
N ILE A 102 -20.82 -4.36 -12.00
CA ILE A 102 -20.07 -3.18 -12.47
C ILE A 102 -19.98 -2.06 -11.42
N GLY A 103 -20.99 -1.95 -10.55
CA GLY A 103 -21.01 -0.96 -9.47
C GLY A 103 -19.89 -1.14 -8.45
N TYR A 104 -19.33 -2.35 -8.29
CA TYR A 104 -18.26 -2.60 -7.33
C TYR A 104 -16.95 -1.92 -7.73
N VAL A 105 -16.77 -1.56 -9.00
CA VAL A 105 -15.63 -0.74 -9.44
C VAL A 105 -15.64 0.63 -8.74
N GLU A 106 -16.81 1.26 -8.58
CA GLU A 106 -16.93 2.54 -7.88
C GLU A 106 -16.82 2.38 -6.37
N VAL A 107 -17.31 1.27 -5.82
CA VAL A 107 -17.22 0.98 -4.37
C VAL A 107 -15.77 0.88 -3.89
N PHE A 108 -14.87 0.34 -4.71
CA PHE A 108 -13.45 0.18 -4.35
C PHE A 108 -12.55 1.36 -4.76
N LYS A 109 -13.11 2.40 -5.38
CA LYS A 109 -12.36 3.55 -5.88
C LYS A 109 -12.06 4.59 -4.80
#